data_AF-A0A2M8QZC4-F1
#
_entry.id   AF-A0A2M8QZC4-F1
#
_cell.length_a   1.000
_cell.length_b   1.000
_cell.length_c   1.000
_cell.angle_alpha   90.00
_cell.angle_beta   90.00
_cell.angle_gamma   90.00
#
_symmetry.space_group_name_H-M   'P 1'
#
loop_
_entity.id
_entity.type
_entity.pdbx_description
1 polymer ?
#
loop_
_entity_poly.entity_id
_entity_poly.type
_entity_poly.pdbx_seq_one_letter_code
_entity_poly.pdbx_strand_id
1 'polypeptide(L)'
;MRVLVILALGLSLSGCITDDLIAERNARDDQKCQSYGARPGTDAYVNCRAQLDSARTTATAINSATPAQTNVVVQSSDLPTPMPSTVPGQRCTSRGPFC
;
A
#
# COMPACT_ATOMS: atom_id res chain seq x y z
N MET A 1 35.70 8.25 -26.78
CA MET A 1 35.65 6.77 -26.65
C MET A 1 35.51 6.29 -25.21
N ARG A 2 36.32 6.74 -24.24
CA ARG A 2 36.21 6.30 -22.83
C ARG A 2 34.82 6.49 -22.20
N VAL A 3 34.16 7.63 -22.46
CA VAL A 3 32.82 7.92 -21.93
C VAL A 3 31.75 6.98 -22.50
N LEU A 4 31.86 6.57 -23.77
CA LEU A 4 30.93 5.63 -24.40
C LEU A 4 31.05 4.22 -23.82
N VAL A 5 32.28 3.81 -23.47
CA VAL A 5 32.53 2.51 -22.81
C VAL A 5 31.92 2.50 -21.41
N ILE A 6 32.04 3.60 -20.65
CA ILE A 6 31.45 3.70 -19.31
C ILE A 6 29.92 3.69 -19.36
N LEU A 7 29.31 4.39 -20.33
CA LEU A 7 27.86 4.41 -20.51
C LEU A 7 27.31 3.03 -20.90
N ALA A 8 28.01 2.31 -21.77
CA ALA A 8 27.64 0.96 -22.21
C ALA A 8 27.77 -0.06 -21.06
N LEU A 9 28.83 0.02 -20.24
CA LEU A 9 28.97 -0.83 -19.06
C LEU A 9 27.88 -0.55 -18.01
N GLY A 10 27.54 0.73 -17.79
CA GLY A 10 26.49 1.12 -16.83
C GLY A 10 25.11 0.56 -17.20
N LEU A 11 24.73 0.61 -18.48
CA LEU A 11 23.45 0.09 -18.98
C LEU A 11 23.34 -1.45 -18.85
N SER A 12 24.48 -2.14 -18.90
CA SER A 12 24.54 -3.61 -18.81
C SER A 12 24.29 -4.10 -17.38
N LEU A 13 24.63 -3.28 -16.36
CA LEU A 13 24.47 -3.65 -14.95
C LEU A 13 23.07 -3.36 -14.38
N SER A 14 22.24 -2.56 -15.05
CA SER A 14 20.89 -2.23 -14.58
C SER A 14 19.79 -3.18 -15.07
N GLY A 15 20.16 -4.28 -15.76
CA GLY A 15 19.21 -5.13 -16.50
C GLY A 15 18.74 -6.43 -15.84
N CYS A 16 19.25 -6.83 -14.66
CA CYS A 16 18.83 -8.07 -14.01
C CYS A 16 17.60 -7.86 -13.10
N ILE A 17 16.46 -7.47 -13.68
CA ILE A 17 15.17 -7.65 -12.98
C ILE A 17 14.88 -9.14 -13.07
N THR A 18 15.10 -9.87 -11.99
CA THR A 18 14.93 -11.32 -11.95
C THR A 18 13.45 -11.66 -12.10
N ASP A 19 13.09 -12.45 -13.13
CA ASP A 19 11.73 -12.95 -13.33
C ASP A 19 11.17 -13.64 -12.07
N ASP A 20 12.05 -14.28 -11.29
CA ASP A 20 11.72 -14.89 -9.99
C ASP A 20 11.17 -13.87 -8.98
N LEU A 21 11.69 -12.64 -8.97
CA LEU A 21 11.22 -11.59 -8.07
C LEU A 21 9.82 -11.12 -8.46
N ILE A 22 9.51 -11.09 -9.76
CA ILE A 22 8.20 -10.71 -10.28
C ILE A 22 7.18 -11.81 -9.96
N ALA A 23 7.56 -13.08 -10.12
CA ALA A 23 6.70 -14.23 -9.81
C ALA A 23 6.33 -14.31 -8.32
N GLU A 24 7.31 -14.22 -7.42
CA GLU A 24 7.09 -14.19 -5.96
C GLU A 24 6.17 -13.01 -5.57
N ARG A 25 6.37 -11.86 -6.20
CA ARG A 25 5.56 -10.67 -5.96
C ARG A 25 4.11 -10.85 -6.38
N ASN A 26 3.87 -11.46 -7.55
CA ASN A 26 2.52 -11.78 -8.00
C ASN A 26 1.84 -12.79 -7.08
N ALA A 27 2.56 -13.82 -6.63
CA ALA A 27 2.02 -14.80 -5.68
C ALA A 27 1.58 -14.16 -4.36
N ARG A 28 2.33 -13.18 -3.84
CA ARG A 28 1.94 -12.42 -2.64
C ARG A 28 0.71 -11.55 -2.85
N ASP A 29 0.61 -10.89 -3.99
CA ASP A 29 -0.58 -10.09 -4.33
C ASP A 29 -1.81 -11.00 -4.45
N ASP A 30 -1.65 -12.18 -5.04
CA ASP A 30 -2.70 -13.18 -5.16
C ASP A 30 -3.17 -13.69 -3.80
N GLN A 31 -2.24 -14.06 -2.92
CA GLN A 31 -2.55 -14.46 -1.54
C GLN A 31 -3.28 -13.35 -0.78
N LYS A 32 -2.88 -12.09 -0.97
CA LYS A 32 -3.52 -10.95 -0.31
C LYS A 32 -4.95 -10.76 -0.81
N CYS A 33 -5.18 -10.77 -2.11
CA CYS A 33 -6.53 -10.66 -2.65
C CYS A 33 -7.42 -11.85 -2.26
N GLN A 34 -6.87 -13.08 -2.26
CA GLN A 34 -7.58 -14.26 -1.79
C GLN A 34 -7.92 -14.18 -0.30
N SER A 35 -7.06 -13.59 0.54
CA SER A 35 -7.33 -13.39 1.97
C SER A 35 -8.52 -12.45 2.23
N TYR A 36 -8.77 -11.50 1.32
CA TYR A 36 -9.96 -10.64 1.35
C TYR A 36 -11.20 -11.31 0.72
N GLY A 37 -11.09 -12.57 0.30
CA GLY A 37 -12.17 -13.35 -0.32
C GLY A 37 -12.32 -13.14 -1.83
N ALA A 38 -11.44 -12.37 -2.46
CA ALA A 38 -11.47 -12.16 -3.91
C ALA A 38 -10.87 -13.36 -4.64
N ARG A 39 -11.61 -13.90 -5.62
CA ARG A 39 -11.22 -15.11 -6.37
C ARG A 39 -10.66 -14.76 -7.76
N PRO A 40 -9.65 -15.47 -8.27
CA PRO A 40 -9.16 -15.26 -9.63
C PRO A 40 -10.30 -15.33 -10.65
N GLY A 41 -10.32 -14.40 -11.61
CA GLY A 41 -11.37 -14.30 -12.63
C GLY A 41 -12.64 -13.57 -12.19
N THR A 42 -12.67 -13.00 -10.97
CA THR A 42 -13.76 -12.11 -10.53
C THR A 42 -13.36 -10.64 -10.65
N ASP A 43 -14.34 -9.76 -10.84
CA ASP A 43 -14.13 -8.31 -10.84
C ASP A 43 -13.48 -7.81 -9.53
N ALA A 44 -13.92 -8.37 -8.40
CA ALA A 44 -13.35 -8.08 -7.09
C ALA A 44 -11.84 -8.36 -7.01
N TYR A 45 -11.36 -9.41 -7.68
CA TYR A 45 -9.94 -9.74 -7.72
C TYR A 45 -9.15 -8.77 -8.61
N VAL A 46 -9.71 -8.38 -9.76
CA VAL A 46 -9.11 -7.36 -10.64
C VAL A 46 -8.99 -6.02 -9.91
N ASN A 47 -10.05 -5.60 -9.22
CA ASN A 47 -10.06 -4.35 -8.47
C ASN A 47 -9.08 -4.38 -7.28
N CYS A 48 -8.96 -5.51 -6.57
CA CYS A 48 -7.96 -5.68 -5.52
C CYS A 48 -6.53 -5.54 -6.05
N ARG A 49 -6.24 -6.20 -7.18
CA ARG A 49 -4.93 -6.13 -7.84
C ARG A 49 -4.59 -4.72 -8.32
N ALA A 50 -5.56 -4.00 -8.90
CA ALA A 50 -5.39 -2.62 -9.32
C ALA A 50 -5.09 -1.69 -8.14
N GLN A 51 -5.77 -1.86 -7.00
CA GLN A 51 -5.53 -1.07 -5.79
C GLN A 51 -4.17 -1.36 -5.15
N LEU A 52 -3.71 -2.61 -5.15
CA LEU A 52 -2.37 -2.97 -4.66
C LEU A 52 -1.27 -2.34 -5.52
N ASP A 53 -1.46 -2.32 -6.83
CA ASP A 53 -0.51 -1.71 -7.76
C ASP A 53 -0.46 -0.19 -7.62
N SER A 54 -1.62 0.46 -7.52
CA SER A 54 -1.70 1.91 -7.31
C SER A 54 -1.08 2.34 -5.98
N ALA A 55 -1.37 1.63 -4.89
CA ALA A 55 -0.78 1.89 -3.58
C ALA A 55 0.74 1.79 -3.62
N ARG A 56 1.29 0.84 -4.37
CA ARG A 56 2.74 0.72 -4.56
C ARG A 56 3.32 1.83 -5.40
N THR A 57 2.66 2.22 -6.49
CA THR A 57 3.09 3.35 -7.31
C THR A 57 3.14 4.63 -6.48
N THR A 58 2.12 4.89 -5.67
CA THR A 58 2.10 6.01 -4.72
C THR A 58 3.23 5.91 -3.70
N ALA A 59 3.45 4.74 -3.10
CA ALA A 59 4.58 4.54 -2.18
C ALA A 59 5.92 4.81 -2.85
N THR A 60 6.14 4.33 -4.08
CA THR A 60 7.39 4.62 -4.81
C THR A 60 7.54 6.10 -5.13
N ALA A 61 6.46 6.78 -5.54
CA ALA A 61 6.47 8.21 -5.82
C ALA A 61 6.77 9.06 -4.58
N ILE A 62 6.24 8.67 -3.41
CA ILE A 62 6.58 9.32 -2.13
C ILE A 62 8.05 9.11 -1.78
N ASN A 63 8.59 7.90 -1.98
CA ASN A 63 9.99 7.59 -1.70
C ASN A 63 10.96 8.29 -2.67
N SER A 64 10.62 8.42 -3.94
CA SER A 64 11.45 9.13 -4.92
C SER A 64 11.28 10.66 -4.85
N ALA A 65 10.20 11.15 -4.25
CA ALA A 65 10.02 12.54 -3.87
C ALA A 65 10.67 12.89 -2.52
N THR A 66 11.89 12.40 -2.25
CA THR A 66 12.66 12.78 -1.06
C THR A 66 13.28 14.18 -1.25
N PRO A 67 12.79 15.27 -0.63
CA PRO A 67 13.73 16.17 0.04
C PRO A 67 14.29 15.39 1.24
N ALA A 68 15.61 15.38 1.42
CA ALA A 68 16.38 14.69 2.46
C ALA A 68 15.54 13.97 3.54
N GLN A 69 15.68 12.64 3.64
CA GLN A 69 15.12 11.81 4.73
C GLN A 69 15.42 12.45 6.09
N THR A 70 14.51 13.32 6.53
CA THR A 70 14.52 13.86 7.86
C THR A 70 13.86 12.76 8.67
N ASN A 71 14.60 12.17 9.61
CA ASN A 71 14.00 11.35 10.65
C ASN A 71 13.00 12.23 11.40
N VAL A 72 11.78 12.32 10.90
CA VAL A 72 10.65 12.83 11.66
C VAL A 72 10.33 11.70 12.61
N VAL A 73 10.90 11.79 13.81
CA VAL A 73 10.38 11.08 14.97
C VAL A 73 8.91 11.49 15.04
N VAL A 74 8.00 10.57 14.73
CA VAL A 74 6.57 10.76 15.02
C VAL A 74 6.48 10.80 16.53
N GLN A 75 6.54 12.01 17.09
CA GLN A 75 6.41 12.21 18.51
C GLN A 75 4.96 11.90 18.84
N SER A 76 4.73 10.88 19.67
CA SER A 76 3.40 10.36 20.06
C SER A 76 2.44 11.41 20.60
N SER A 77 2.91 12.64 20.81
CA SER A 77 2.17 13.84 21.18
C SER A 77 1.24 14.36 20.08
N ASP A 78 1.48 14.03 18.81
CA ASP A 78 0.62 14.40 17.67
C ASP A 78 -0.43 13.33 17.34
N LEU A 79 -0.70 12.39 18.25
CA LEU A 79 -1.88 11.55 18.11
C LEU A 79 -3.09 12.46 18.23
N PRO A 80 -3.91 12.67 17.18
CA PRO A 80 -5.17 13.38 17.35
C PRO A 80 -5.93 12.63 18.44
N THR A 81 -6.28 13.35 19.51
CA THR A 81 -7.14 12.78 20.55
C THR A 81 -8.35 12.19 19.83
N PRO A 82 -8.72 10.93 20.13
CA PRO A 82 -9.91 10.35 19.56
C PRO A 82 -11.03 11.33 19.84
N MET A 83 -11.60 11.90 18.79
CA MET A 83 -12.78 12.74 18.92
C MET A 83 -13.79 11.89 19.70
N PRO A 84 -14.45 12.43 20.75
CA PRO A 84 -15.49 11.68 21.40
C PRO A 84 -16.48 11.30 20.31
N SER A 85 -16.57 10.00 20.06
CA SER A 85 -17.57 9.44 19.18
C SER A 85 -18.89 9.68 19.90
N THR A 86 -19.47 10.87 19.68
CA THR A 86 -20.82 11.20 20.11
C THR A 86 -21.71 10.28 19.30
N VAL A 87 -21.89 9.05 19.78
CA VAL A 87 -22.97 8.18 19.38
C VAL A 87 -24.23 9.00 19.64
N PRO A 88 -24.96 9.44 18.61
CA PRO A 88 -26.23 10.12 18.82
C PRO A 88 -27.08 9.14 19.62
N GLY A 89 -27.45 9.55 20.83
CA GLY A 89 -27.89 8.64 21.88
C GLY A 89 -28.87 7.59 21.36
N GLN A 90 -28.62 6.34 21.76
CA GLN A 90 -29.66 5.33 21.88
C GLN A 90 -30.75 5.95 22.76
N ARG A 91 -31.72 6.62 22.13
CA ARG A 91 -32.94 7.03 22.80
C ARG A 91 -33.67 5.74 23.08
N CYS A 92 -33.48 5.21 24.30
CA CYS A 92 -34.44 4.29 24.88
C CYS A 92 -35.79 5.01 24.88
N THR A 93 -36.62 4.77 23.87
CA THR A 93 -38.02 5.17 23.90
C THR A 93 -38.73 4.12 24.75
N SER A 94 -39.08 4.54 25.96
CA SER A 94 -39.66 3.74 27.04
C SER A 94 -41.00 3.08 26.67
N ARG A 95 -40.98 1.92 26.00
CA ARG A 95 -42.20 1.11 25.81
C ARG A 95 -42.00 -0.38 25.49
N GLY A 96 -40.96 -1.03 26.01
CA GLY A 96 -40.81 -2.49 25.92
C GLY A 96 -40.00 -3.09 27.08
N PRO A 97 -40.13 -4.39 27.40
CA PRO A 97 -39.38 -5.03 28.49
C PRO A 97 -37.90 -5.30 28.15
N PHE A 98 -37.45 -4.87 26.97
CA PHE A 98 -36.03 -4.79 26.59
C PHE A 98 -35.74 -3.35 26.13
N CYS A 99 -35.73 -2.44 27.11
CA CYS A 99 -35.11 -1.11 27.17
C CYS A 99 -35.72 -0.33 28.35
#